data_AF-A0A953X0Q7-F1
#
_entry.id   AF-A0A953X0Q7-F1
#
_cell.length_a   1.000
_cell.length_b   1.000
_cell.length_c   1.000
_cell.angle_alpha   90.00
_cell.angle_beta   90.00
_cell.angle_gamma   90.00
#
_symmetry.space_group_name_H-M   'P 1'
#
loop_
_entity.id
_entity.type
_entity.pdbx_description
1 polymer ?
#
loop_
_entity_poly.entity_id
_entity_poly.type
_entity_poly.pdbx_seq_one_letter_code
_entity_poly.pdbx_strand_id
1 'polypeptide(L)' 'VHDELVFECPAKEADTLIEVAKDTMQQATAPALSLSVPLVVDARAASNWAEAH' A
#
# COMPACT_ATOMS: atom_id res chain seq x y z
N VAL A 1 12.07 -5.80 -5.59
CA VAL A 1 10.69 -6.29 -5.73
C VAL A 1 9.94 -5.21 -6.50
N HIS A 2 9.32 -5.51 -7.63
CA HIS A 2 8.90 -4.49 -8.61
C HIS A 2 7.47 -3.97 -8.40
N ASP A 3 6.68 -4.70 -7.61
CA ASP A 3 5.25 -4.52 -7.36
C ASP A 3 4.93 -4.32 -5.87
N GLU A 4 5.95 -4.16 -5.01
CA GLU A 4 5.81 -4.02 -3.56
C GLU A 4 6.48 -2.73 -3.07
N LEU A 5 5.84 -2.05 -2.12
CA LEU A 5 6.42 -0.96 -1.34
C LEU A 5 6.46 -1.38 0.13
N VAL A 6 7.63 -1.22 0.77
CA VAL A 6 7.84 -1.54 2.19
C VAL A 6 8.01 -0.24 2.97
N PHE A 7 7.31 -0.15 4.10
CA PHE A 7 7.34 0.99 5.00
C PHE A 7 7.66 0.53 6.42
N GLU A 8 8.33 1.37 7.19
CA GLU A 8 8.51 1.21 8.63
C GLU A 8 7.81 2.36 9.35
N CYS A 9 6.98 2.04 10.34
CA CYS A 9 6.30 3.02 11.17
C CYS A 9 6.12 2.50 12.61
N PRO A 10 5.81 3.39 13.57
CA PRO A 10 5.38 2.96 14.90
C PRO A 10 4.17 2.02 14.81
N ALA A 11 4.13 0.96 15.62
CA ALA A 11 3.05 -0.03 15.58
C ALA A 11 1.64 0.58 15.73
N LYS A 12 1.52 1.66 16.53
CA LYS A 12 0.28 2.41 16.73
C LYS A 12 -0.24 3.16 15.49
N GLU A 13 0.61 3.34 14.48
CA GLU A 13 0.32 4.06 13.23
C GLU A 13 0.15 3.11 12.04
N ALA A 14 0.34 1.79 12.25
CA ALA A 14 0.33 0.80 11.17
C ALA A 14 -1.01 0.78 10.40
N ASP A 15 -2.14 0.77 11.11
CA ASP A 15 -3.46 0.74 10.47
C ASP A 15 -3.73 2.02 9.66
N THR A 16 -3.41 3.19 10.22
CA THR A 16 -3.55 4.48 9.52
C THR A 16 -2.65 4.55 8.29
N LEU A 17 -1.40 4.06 8.39
CA LEU A 17 -0.48 4.00 7.26
C LEU A 17 -1.03 3.10 6.15
N ILE A 18 -1.56 1.92 6.50
CA ILE A 18 -2.16 0.98 5.56
C ILE A 18 -3.32 1.63 4.80
N GLU A 19 -4.23 2.30 5.50
CA GLU A 19 -5.36 2.99 4.87
C GLU A 19 -4.89 4.04 3.86
N VAL A 20 -3.99 4.93 4.29
CA VAL A 20 -3.47 6.02 3.44
C VAL A 20 -2.70 5.48 2.25
N ALA A 21 -1.85 4.48 2.45
CA ALA A 21 -1.05 3.89 1.38
C ALA A 21 -1.94 3.20 0.34
N LYS A 22 -2.92 2.41 0.77
CA LYS A 22 -3.87 1.74 -0.14
C LYS A 22 -4.64 2.75 -0.97
N ASP A 23 -5.23 3.76 -0.36
CA ASP A 23 -6.01 4.77 -1.08
C ASP A 23 -5.14 5.54 -2.09
N THR A 24 -3.95 5.95 -1.66
CA THR A 24 -3.00 6.68 -2.52
C THR A 24 -2.58 5.85 -3.71
N MET A 25 -2.21 4.57 -3.49
CA MET A 25 -1.69 3.70 -4.54
C MET A 25 -2.78 3.28 -5.53
N GLN A 26 -4.01 3.01 -5.06
CA GLN A 26 -5.13 2.67 -5.95
C GLN A 26 -5.57 3.85 -6.82
N GLN A 27 -5.35 5.09 -6.36
CA GLN A 27 -5.68 6.32 -7.08
C GLN A 27 -4.49 6.93 -7.84
N ALA A 28 -3.32 6.27 -7.86
CA ALA A 28 -2.06 6.86 -8.31
C ALA A 28 -2.08 7.41 -9.74
N THR A 29 -2.93 6.89 -10.62
CA THR A 29 -3.02 7.34 -12.02
C THR A 29 -4.01 8.50 -12.21
N ALA A 30 -4.90 8.76 -11.26
CA ALA A 30 -5.96 9.76 -11.40
C ALA A 30 -5.47 11.19 -11.08
N PRO A 31 -6.02 12.22 -11.75
CA PRO A 31 -6.94 12.18 -12.88
C PRO A 31 -6.23 12.06 -14.25
N ALA A 32 -4.90 11.97 -14.26
CA ALA A 32 -4.09 12.04 -15.47
C ALA A 32 -4.36 10.87 -16.43
N LEU A 33 -4.67 9.69 -15.90
CA LEU A 33 -4.92 8.46 -16.65
C LEU A 33 -5.98 7.60 -15.94
N SER A 34 -7.02 7.22 -16.69
CA SER A 34 -7.99 6.21 -16.28
C SER A 34 -7.62 4.86 -16.90
N LEU A 35 -7.41 3.85 -16.06
CA LEU A 35 -7.12 2.49 -16.50
C LEU A 35 -8.43 1.73 -16.74
N SER A 36 -8.48 0.91 -17.78
CA SER A 36 -9.64 0.03 -18.04
C SER A 36 -9.80 -1.06 -16.98
N VAL A 37 -8.71 -1.38 -16.25
CA VAL A 37 -8.68 -2.28 -15.11
C VAL A 37 -8.16 -1.48 -13.90
N PRO A 38 -8.89 -1.46 -12.77
CA PRO A 38 -8.47 -0.69 -11.60
C PRO A 38 -7.22 -1.29 -10.93
N LEU A 39 -6.39 -0.43 -10.34
CA LEU A 39 -5.33 -0.86 -9.45
C LEU A 39 -5.95 -1.33 -8.13
N VAL A 40 -5.56 -2.52 -7.67
CA VAL A 40 -5.96 -3.08 -6.38
C VAL A 40 -4.71 -3.26 -5.55
N VAL A 41 -4.74 -2.77 -4.31
CA VAL A 41 -3.58 -2.81 -3.42
C VAL A 41 -3.93 -3.67 -2.21
N ASP A 42 -3.09 -4.67 -1.96
CA ASP A 42 -3.10 -5.41 -0.71
C ASP A 42 -2.01 -4.85 0.20
N ALA A 43 -2.32 -4.69 1.49
CA ALA A 43 -1.39 -4.16 2.47
C ALA A 43 -1.67 -4.76 3.85
N ARG A 44 -0.59 -5.17 4.51
CA ARG A 44 -0.60 -5.79 5.83
C ARG A 44 0.57 -5.27 6.66
N ALA A 45 0.37 -5.19 7.96
CA ALA A 45 1.43 -4.93 8.91
C ALA A 45 1.99 -6.26 9.43
N ALA A 46 3.29 -6.30 9.67
CA ALA A 46 4.00 -7.45 10.18
C ALA A 46 5.13 -7.01 11.11
N SER A 47 5.50 -7.87 12.06
CA SER A 47 6.55 -7.54 13.05
C SER A 47 7.96 -7.78 12.51
N ASN A 48 8.07 -8.47 11.38
CA ASN A 48 9.31 -8.72 10.67
C ASN A 48 9.04 -8.92 9.16
N TRP A 49 10.09 -8.81 8.36
CA TRP A 49 9.97 -8.89 6.91
C TRP A 49 9.50 -10.27 6.40
N ALA A 50 9.84 -11.35 7.12
CA ALA A 50 9.38 -12.69 6.76
C ALA A 50 7.86 -12.88 6.93
N GLU A 51 7.24 -12.14 7.85
CA GLU A 51 5.78 -12.11 8.05
C GLU A 51 5.07 -11.10 7.12
N ALA A 52 5.80 -10.14 6.55
CA ALA A 52 5.26 -9.12 5.65
C ALA A 52 5.03 -9.66 4.22
N HIS A 53 5.78 -10.69 3.82
CA HIS A 53 5.67 -11.39 2.54
C HIS A 53 4.66 -12.55 2.60
#